data_AF-A0A497V9L7-F1
#
_entry.id   AF-A0A497V9L7-F1
#
_cell.length_a   1.000
_cell.length_b   1.000
_cell.length_c   1.000
_cell.angle_alpha   90.00
_cell.angle_beta   90.00
_cell.angle_gamma   90.00
#
_symmetry.space_group_name_H-M   'P 1'
#
loop_
_entity.id
_entity.type
_entity.pdbx_description
1 polymer ?
#
loop_
_entity_poly.entity_id
_entity_poly.type
_entity_poly.pdbx_seq_one_letter_code
_entity_poly.pdbx_strand_id
1 'polypeptide(L)'
;MRPTRRSRNSALTIATTAVLACAALAACNKTEAPQQLTATAKQANDRFAAITAACTQFLAAREAHVGPISASEAKDSNTWAKTGYSPALVQPEVNATESPVTPFVGKIVIKDNEARATAATEAEAKAIALTPAHLLSNRTHTLVYSFDGTQWRWQNGQRLTKAPGQNDAMAALTLAEVSAPGPKGFAGCLPS
;
A
#
# COMPACT_ATOMS: atom_id res chain seq x y z
N MET A 1 -37.81 -28.36 94.97
CA MET A 1 -36.56 -28.00 94.27
C MET A 1 -36.40 -26.49 94.30
N ARG A 2 -35.19 -26.03 94.65
CA ARG A 2 -34.77 -24.64 94.91
C ARG A 2 -34.74 -23.77 93.62
N PRO A 3 -34.59 -22.43 93.71
CA PRO A 3 -35.54 -21.51 93.10
C PRO A 3 -34.89 -20.43 92.19
N THR A 4 -35.72 -19.43 91.84
CA THR A 4 -35.42 -17.99 91.72
C THR A 4 -34.74 -17.38 90.48
N ARG A 5 -35.52 -16.46 89.86
CA ARG A 5 -35.18 -15.05 89.50
C ARG A 5 -34.02 -14.80 88.52
N ARG A 6 -34.30 -14.10 87.41
CA ARG A 6 -34.32 -12.62 87.35
C ARG A 6 -34.72 -12.09 85.97
N SER A 7 -35.49 -11.02 86.02
CA SER A 7 -35.88 -10.08 84.96
C SER A 7 -34.70 -9.23 84.50
N ARG A 8 -34.69 -8.79 83.22
CA ARG A 8 -34.81 -7.37 82.81
C ARG A 8 -34.70 -7.17 81.29
N ASN A 9 -35.72 -6.50 80.75
CA ASN A 9 -35.72 -5.29 79.91
C ASN A 9 -34.93 -5.30 78.57
N SER A 10 -35.63 -5.12 77.44
CA SER A 10 -35.78 -3.83 76.70
C SER A 10 -34.59 -3.59 75.75
N ALA A 11 -34.71 -3.17 74.50
CA ALA A 11 -35.81 -2.73 73.64
C ALA A 11 -35.24 -2.55 72.20
N LEU A 12 -36.14 -2.38 71.21
CA LEU A 12 -35.95 -1.54 70.00
C LEU A 12 -34.87 -1.99 68.98
N THR A 13 -34.98 -1.94 67.64
CA THR A 13 -35.93 -1.39 66.65
C THR A 13 -35.46 -1.88 65.27
N ILE A 14 -36.41 -2.19 64.37
CA ILE A 14 -36.46 -1.92 62.91
C ILE A 14 -35.17 -2.02 62.07
N ALA A 15 -35.18 -2.86 61.03
CA ALA A 15 -34.95 -2.42 59.63
C ALA A 15 -35.18 -3.56 58.62
N THR A 16 -36.22 -3.42 57.82
CA THR A 16 -36.47 -4.09 56.54
C THR A 16 -35.41 -3.73 55.50
N THR A 17 -34.94 -4.70 54.72
CA THR A 17 -34.54 -4.49 53.31
C THR A 17 -34.62 -5.81 52.54
N ALA A 18 -35.49 -5.84 51.54
CA ALA A 18 -35.55 -6.87 50.51
C ALA A 18 -34.80 -6.36 49.27
N VAL A 19 -34.00 -7.18 48.59
CA VAL A 19 -33.76 -7.05 47.14
C VAL A 19 -33.56 -8.43 46.51
N LEU A 20 -34.32 -8.62 45.43
CA LEU A 20 -34.44 -9.73 44.49
C LEU A 20 -33.10 -10.27 43.96
N ALA A 21 -33.03 -11.59 43.82
CA ALA A 21 -32.14 -12.29 42.90
C ALA A 21 -32.86 -12.55 41.56
N CYS A 22 -32.39 -11.93 40.48
CA CYS A 22 -32.63 -12.37 39.11
C CYS A 22 -31.30 -12.29 38.36
N ALA A 23 -30.57 -13.41 38.32
CA ALA A 23 -29.40 -13.56 37.48
C ALA A 23 -29.86 -13.72 36.03
N ALA A 24 -29.52 -12.73 35.21
CA ALA A 24 -29.84 -12.66 33.80
C ALA A 24 -29.08 -13.71 32.99
N LEU A 25 -29.79 -14.38 32.08
CA LEU A 25 -29.23 -15.03 30.91
C LEU A 25 -28.57 -13.96 30.02
N ALA A 26 -27.25 -13.97 29.92
CA ALA A 26 -26.50 -13.19 28.95
C ALA A 26 -25.40 -14.07 28.31
N ALA A 27 -25.84 -15.04 27.51
CA ALA A 27 -24.97 -15.86 26.67
C ALA A 27 -25.58 -15.97 25.26
N CYS A 28 -25.76 -14.84 24.58
CA CYS A 28 -26.01 -14.74 23.15
C CYS A 28 -25.84 -13.27 22.74
N ASN A 29 -24.69 -12.95 22.15
CA ASN A 29 -24.32 -11.78 21.35
C ASN A 29 -22.87 -11.41 21.63
N LYS A 30 -21.94 -12.14 20.99
CA LYS A 30 -20.64 -11.55 20.66
C LYS A 30 -20.88 -10.59 19.49
N THR A 31 -21.36 -9.40 19.81
CA THR A 31 -21.16 -8.23 18.96
C THR A 31 -19.67 -7.91 19.09
N GLU A 32 -18.86 -8.31 18.11
CA GLU A 32 -17.52 -7.74 17.97
C GLU A 32 -17.68 -6.23 17.77
N ALA A 33 -17.42 -5.49 18.83
CA ALA A 33 -17.50 -4.03 18.87
C ALA A 33 -16.31 -3.41 18.08
N PRO A 34 -16.33 -2.08 17.81
CA PRO A 34 -15.46 -1.34 16.85
C PRO A 34 -13.94 -1.50 16.95
N GLN A 35 -13.43 -2.15 18.01
CA GLN A 35 -12.01 -2.33 18.27
C GLN A 35 -11.32 -3.24 17.24
N GLN A 36 -12.03 -4.22 16.68
CA GLN A 36 -11.48 -5.12 15.67
C GLN A 36 -11.32 -4.44 14.30
N LEU A 37 -12.29 -3.59 13.93
CA LEU A 37 -12.24 -2.77 12.72
C LEU A 37 -11.11 -1.74 12.78
N THR A 38 -10.88 -1.10 13.94
CA THR A 38 -9.78 -0.15 14.10
C THR A 38 -8.41 -0.82 14.11
N ALA A 39 -8.28 -2.00 14.74
CA ALA A 39 -7.05 -2.78 14.70
C ALA A 39 -6.72 -3.26 13.28
N THR A 40 -7.72 -3.78 12.54
CA THR A 40 -7.57 -4.20 11.15
C THR A 40 -7.23 -3.01 10.24
N ALA A 41 -7.88 -1.86 10.42
CA ALA A 41 -7.57 -0.64 9.70
C ALA A 41 -6.13 -0.18 9.96
N LYS A 42 -5.68 -0.19 11.22
CA LYS A 42 -4.30 0.16 11.57
C LYS A 42 -3.31 -0.78 10.89
N GLN A 43 -3.56 -2.09 10.98
CA GLN A 43 -2.72 -3.10 10.35
C GLN A 43 -2.64 -2.93 8.83
N ALA A 44 -3.78 -2.69 8.17
CA ALA A 44 -3.83 -2.46 6.73
C ALA A 44 -2.99 -1.23 6.34
N ASN A 45 -3.15 -0.11 7.05
CA ASN A 45 -2.40 1.11 6.81
C ASN A 45 -0.90 0.94 7.05
N ASP A 46 -0.49 0.34 8.18
CA ASP A 46 0.93 0.12 8.49
C ASP A 46 1.60 -0.76 7.43
N ARG A 47 0.94 -1.84 7.02
CA ARG A 47 1.44 -2.74 5.96
C ARG A 47 1.48 -2.06 4.60
N PHE A 48 0.50 -1.21 4.27
CA PHE A 48 0.50 -0.48 3.01
C PHE A 48 1.59 0.60 2.98
N ALA A 49 1.86 1.25 4.11
CA ALA A 49 2.97 2.16 4.27
C ALA A 49 4.32 1.45 4.05
N ALA A 50 4.47 0.21 4.53
CA ALA A 50 5.66 -0.60 4.27
C ALA A 50 5.84 -0.90 2.77
N ILE A 51 4.77 -1.27 2.05
CA ILE A 51 4.81 -1.48 0.59
C ILE A 51 5.21 -0.17 -0.12
N THR A 52 4.64 0.95 0.30
CA THR A 52 4.95 2.26 -0.28
C THR A 52 6.39 2.67 -0.04
N ALA A 53 6.94 2.41 1.15
CA ALA A 53 8.33 2.68 1.48
C ALA A 53 9.28 1.82 0.64
N ALA A 54 9.00 0.52 0.52
CA ALA A 54 9.76 -0.40 -0.33
C ALA A 54 9.74 0.04 -1.81
N CYS A 55 8.56 0.44 -2.31
CA CYS A 55 8.40 0.96 -3.67
C CYS A 55 9.26 2.22 -3.89
N THR A 56 9.21 3.16 -2.94
CA THR A 56 9.98 4.40 -3.00
C THR A 56 11.48 4.13 -3.01
N GLN A 57 11.96 3.24 -2.12
CA GLN A 57 13.37 2.86 -2.05
C GLN A 57 13.84 2.17 -3.33
N PHE A 58 13.05 1.24 -3.85
CA PHE A 58 13.35 0.53 -5.09
C PHE A 58 13.47 1.49 -6.27
N LEU A 59 12.54 2.45 -6.40
CA LEU A 59 12.56 3.42 -7.48
C LEU A 59 13.71 4.43 -7.36
N ALA A 60 14.07 4.80 -6.12
CA ALA A 60 15.20 5.70 -5.84
C ALA A 60 16.56 5.03 -6.09
N ALA A 61 16.65 3.70 -5.98
CA ALA A 61 17.86 2.94 -6.27
C ALA A 61 18.06 2.67 -7.77
N ARG A 62 17.16 3.11 -8.66
CA ARG A 62 17.30 2.90 -10.10
C ARG A 62 18.44 3.74 -10.66
N GLU A 63 19.43 3.06 -11.22
CA GLU A 63 20.51 3.69 -11.96
C GLU A 63 20.16 3.87 -13.45
N ALA A 64 20.76 4.87 -14.08
CA ALA A 64 20.71 5.00 -15.52
C ALA A 64 21.42 3.80 -16.17
N HIS A 65 20.83 3.27 -17.23
CA HIS A 65 21.39 2.13 -17.96
C HIS A 65 21.80 2.54 -19.37
N VAL A 66 22.83 1.86 -19.88
CA VAL A 66 23.30 2.01 -21.26
C VAL A 66 23.04 0.70 -21.98
N GLY A 67 22.47 0.79 -23.19
CA GLY A 67 22.22 -0.40 -24.00
C GLY A 67 21.98 -0.04 -25.46
N PRO A 68 22.03 -1.04 -26.35
CA PRO A 68 21.67 -0.86 -27.74
C PRO A 68 20.19 -0.49 -27.84
N ILE A 69 19.86 0.42 -28.76
CA ILE A 69 18.47 0.71 -29.11
C ILE A 69 17.96 -0.45 -29.96
N SER A 70 16.71 -0.88 -29.75
CA SER A 70 16.12 -1.93 -30.55
C SER A 70 16.07 -1.50 -32.02
N ALA A 71 16.24 -2.44 -32.95
CA ALA A 71 16.23 -2.14 -34.39
C ALA A 71 14.90 -1.51 -34.88
N SER A 72 13.81 -1.65 -34.13
CA SER A 72 12.53 -0.98 -34.39
C SER A 72 12.50 0.50 -33.99
N GLU A 73 13.44 0.93 -33.14
CA GLU A 73 13.56 2.30 -32.62
C GLU A 73 14.79 3.03 -33.19
N ALA A 74 15.76 2.30 -33.76
CA ALA A 74 16.97 2.86 -34.35
C ALA A 74 16.83 3.04 -35.87
N LYS A 75 17.26 4.21 -36.39
CA LYS A 75 17.42 4.39 -37.85
C LYS A 75 18.57 3.53 -38.42
N ASP A 76 19.56 3.22 -37.59
CA ASP A 76 20.77 2.46 -37.94
C ASP A 76 21.05 1.38 -36.89
N SER A 77 21.57 0.22 -37.30
CA SER A 77 21.72 -0.99 -36.46
C SER A 77 22.72 -0.88 -35.29
N ASN A 78 23.42 0.26 -35.15
CA ASN A 78 24.52 0.43 -34.21
C ASN A 78 24.34 1.63 -33.25
N THR A 79 23.12 2.11 -33.02
CA THR A 79 22.87 3.21 -32.08
C THR A 79 22.76 2.71 -30.64
N TRP A 80 23.53 3.34 -29.75
CA TRP A 80 23.48 3.13 -28.31
C TRP A 80 22.65 4.21 -27.62
N ALA A 81 22.02 3.88 -26.50
CA ALA A 81 21.31 4.85 -25.68
C ALA A 81 21.69 4.76 -24.21
N LYS A 82 21.75 5.92 -23.57
CA LYS A 82 21.67 6.04 -22.11
C LYS A 82 20.25 6.43 -21.74
N THR A 83 19.62 5.61 -20.90
CA THR A 83 18.28 5.84 -20.38
C THR A 83 18.35 6.00 -18.88
N GLY A 84 17.78 7.08 -18.38
CA GLY A 84 17.73 7.38 -16.96
C GLY A 84 16.35 7.80 -16.50
N TYR A 85 16.23 7.97 -15.20
CA TYR A 85 14.97 8.19 -14.52
C TYR A 85 15.12 9.41 -13.61
N SER A 86 14.11 10.28 -13.59
CA SER A 86 14.04 11.30 -12.54
C SER A 86 13.66 10.65 -11.20
N PRO A 87 13.89 11.32 -10.06
CA PRO A 87 13.26 10.92 -8.81
C PRO A 87 11.75 10.73 -9.01
N ALA A 88 11.27 9.52 -8.75
CA ALA A 88 9.85 9.20 -8.91
C ALA A 88 9.07 9.70 -7.70
N LEU A 89 7.92 10.33 -7.95
CA LEU A 89 6.98 10.66 -6.88
C LEU A 89 6.03 9.48 -6.65
N VAL A 90 6.04 8.92 -5.45
CA VAL A 90 5.18 7.81 -5.05
C VAL A 90 4.08 8.33 -4.12
N GLN A 91 2.82 8.14 -4.49
CA GLN A 91 1.66 8.64 -3.75
C GLN A 91 0.74 7.48 -3.37
N PRO A 92 0.69 7.09 -2.09
CA PRO A 92 -0.22 6.05 -1.61
C PRO A 92 -1.62 6.60 -1.32
N GLU A 93 -2.62 5.74 -1.46
CA GLU A 93 -3.99 5.96 -1.02
C GLU A 93 -4.59 4.64 -0.53
N VAL A 94 -5.24 4.67 0.63
CA VAL A 94 -5.95 3.50 1.20
C VAL A 94 -7.38 3.91 1.47
N ASN A 95 -8.33 3.14 0.94
CA ASN A 95 -9.75 3.35 1.13
C ASN A 95 -10.38 2.11 1.77
N ALA A 96 -11.20 2.32 2.79
CA ALA A 96 -12.05 1.26 3.33
C ALA A 96 -13.15 0.90 2.33
N THR A 97 -13.62 -0.34 2.37
CA THR A 97 -14.78 -0.79 1.59
C THR A 97 -15.83 -1.40 2.50
N GLU A 98 -17.03 -1.57 1.98
CA GLU A 98 -18.13 -2.26 2.66
C GLU A 98 -18.01 -3.80 2.57
N SER A 99 -17.01 -4.31 1.84
CA SER A 99 -16.82 -5.75 1.64
C SER A 99 -16.10 -6.38 2.82
N PRO A 100 -16.67 -7.40 3.49
CA PRO A 100 -15.96 -8.13 4.54
C PRO A 100 -14.80 -8.99 3.99
N VAL A 101 -14.82 -9.30 2.68
CA VAL A 101 -13.76 -10.08 2.00
C VAL A 101 -12.62 -9.16 1.56
N THR A 102 -12.92 -7.90 1.28
CA THR A 102 -11.95 -6.92 0.75
C THR A 102 -12.04 -5.61 1.54
N PRO A 103 -11.86 -5.62 2.87
CA PRO A 103 -12.17 -4.48 3.72
C PRO A 103 -11.40 -3.20 3.37
N PHE A 104 -10.26 -3.31 2.68
CA PHE A 104 -9.52 -2.16 2.18
C PHE A 104 -9.04 -2.37 0.74
N VAL A 105 -8.99 -1.27 -0.01
CA VAL A 105 -8.34 -1.17 -1.32
C VAL A 105 -7.24 -0.12 -1.22
N GLY A 106 -6.08 -0.46 -1.76
CA GLY A 106 -4.90 0.38 -1.79
C GLY A 106 -4.57 0.77 -3.21
N LYS A 107 -4.03 1.97 -3.40
CA LYS A 107 -3.56 2.48 -4.68
C LYS A 107 -2.22 3.16 -4.48
N ILE A 108 -1.26 2.87 -5.35
CA ILE A 108 -0.01 3.62 -5.45
C ILE A 108 0.01 4.29 -6.82
N VAL A 109 0.11 5.62 -6.84
CA VAL A 109 0.35 6.40 -8.06
C VAL A 109 1.82 6.80 -8.10
N ILE A 110 2.50 6.42 -9.17
CA ILE A 110 3.92 6.68 -9.38
C ILE A 110 4.04 7.63 -10.57
N LYS A 111 4.53 8.85 -10.33
CA LYS A 111 4.94 9.75 -11.41
C LYS A 111 6.42 9.52 -11.67
N ASP A 112 6.72 9.02 -12.87
CA ASP A 112 8.05 8.59 -13.28
C ASP A 112 8.39 9.21 -14.63
N ASN A 113 9.55 9.84 -14.76
CA ASN A 113 9.98 10.43 -16.01
C ASN A 113 11.16 9.64 -16.55
N GLU A 114 11.05 9.22 -17.81
CA GLU A 114 12.15 8.57 -18.53
C GLU A 114 12.84 9.61 -19.40
N ALA A 115 14.16 9.72 -19.26
CA ALA A 115 15.00 10.50 -20.14
C ALA A 115 15.90 9.55 -20.96
N ARG A 116 16.09 9.86 -22.23
CA ARG A 116 16.93 9.06 -23.13
C ARG A 116 17.77 9.94 -24.03
N ALA A 117 19.04 9.56 -24.17
CA ALA A 117 19.97 10.18 -25.12
C ALA A 117 20.69 9.09 -25.91
N THR A 118 20.99 9.37 -27.17
CA THR A 118 21.54 8.38 -28.11
C THR A 118 22.95 8.76 -28.58
N ALA A 119 23.80 7.79 -28.83
CA ALA A 119 25.15 7.96 -29.38
C ALA A 119 25.52 6.85 -30.35
N ALA A 120 26.60 7.05 -31.11
CA ALA A 120 27.11 6.07 -32.07
C ALA A 120 27.83 4.90 -31.37
N THR A 121 28.39 5.14 -30.17
CA THR A 121 29.13 4.12 -29.41
C THR A 121 28.65 4.00 -27.96
N GLU A 122 28.92 2.86 -27.34
CA GLU A 122 28.61 2.62 -25.92
C GLU A 122 29.35 3.61 -25.01
N ALA A 123 30.63 3.87 -25.29
CA ALA A 123 31.46 4.77 -24.49
C ALA A 123 30.93 6.21 -24.50
N GLU A 124 30.54 6.71 -25.68
CA GLU A 124 29.89 8.01 -25.81
C GLU A 124 28.56 8.03 -25.07
N ALA A 125 27.71 7.01 -25.25
CA ALA A 125 26.41 6.94 -24.55
C ALA A 125 26.60 6.99 -23.02
N LYS A 126 27.57 6.24 -22.47
CA LYS A 126 27.88 6.23 -21.04
C LYS A 126 28.29 7.60 -20.52
N ALA A 127 29.06 8.36 -21.31
CA ALA A 127 29.54 9.70 -20.97
C ALA A 127 28.44 10.78 -21.01
N ILE A 128 27.28 10.53 -21.65
CA ILE A 128 26.21 11.53 -21.72
C ILE A 128 25.68 11.88 -20.32
N ALA A 129 25.61 13.18 -20.04
CA ALA A 129 24.84 13.71 -18.93
C ALA A 129 23.38 13.90 -19.37
N LEU A 130 22.44 13.18 -18.75
CA LEU A 130 21.02 13.37 -19.03
C LEU A 130 20.53 14.69 -18.45
N THR A 131 19.84 15.46 -19.29
CA THR A 131 19.28 16.78 -18.96
C THR A 131 17.78 16.79 -19.27
N PRO A 132 17.01 17.79 -18.82
CA PRO A 132 15.59 17.89 -19.13
C PRO A 132 15.26 17.88 -20.65
N ALA A 133 16.20 18.30 -21.51
CA ALA A 133 16.04 18.23 -22.97
C ALA A 133 15.96 16.80 -23.51
N HIS A 134 16.45 15.83 -22.73
CA HIS A 134 16.42 14.40 -23.06
C HIS A 134 15.15 13.70 -22.56
N LEU A 135 14.16 14.45 -22.06
CA LEU A 135 12.89 13.88 -21.60
C LEU A 135 12.22 13.11 -22.75
N LEU A 136 12.13 11.79 -22.60
CA LEU A 136 11.51 10.91 -23.58
C LEU A 136 10.00 10.81 -23.31
N SER A 137 9.63 10.59 -22.05
CA SER A 137 8.23 10.50 -21.67
C SER A 137 7.99 10.79 -20.19
N ASN A 138 6.86 11.42 -19.90
CA ASN A 138 6.28 11.46 -18.56
C ASN A 138 5.33 10.27 -18.42
N ARG A 139 5.54 9.44 -17.40
CA ARG A 139 4.73 8.25 -17.16
C ARG A 139 4.05 8.33 -15.80
N THR A 140 2.79 7.93 -15.77
CA THR A 140 2.06 7.72 -14.52
C THR A 140 1.69 6.25 -14.44
N HIS A 141 2.19 5.56 -13.43
CA HIS A 141 1.81 4.18 -13.14
C HIS A 141 0.84 4.18 -11.97
N THR A 142 -0.30 3.52 -12.14
CA THR A 142 -1.28 3.29 -11.09
C THR A 142 -1.27 1.81 -10.77
N LEU A 143 -0.94 1.43 -9.54
CA LEU A 143 -0.96 0.06 -9.06
C LEU A 143 -2.07 -0.07 -8.02
N VAL A 144 -2.91 -1.09 -8.15
CA VAL A 144 -4.07 -1.32 -7.27
C VAL A 144 -3.90 -2.62 -6.49
N TYR A 145 -4.28 -2.57 -5.22
CA TYR A 145 -4.13 -3.65 -4.27
C TYR A 145 -5.43 -3.86 -3.50
N SER A 146 -5.65 -5.09 -3.06
CA SER A 146 -6.73 -5.47 -2.15
C SER A 146 -6.15 -5.98 -0.83
N PHE A 147 -6.76 -5.62 0.29
CA PHE A 147 -6.46 -6.22 1.58
C PHE A 147 -7.57 -7.21 1.94
N ASP A 148 -7.22 -8.47 2.20
CA ASP A 148 -8.19 -9.54 2.51
C ASP A 148 -8.51 -9.67 4.02
N GLY A 149 -8.21 -8.63 4.80
CA GLY A 149 -8.25 -8.66 6.27
C GLY A 149 -6.95 -9.16 6.89
N THR A 150 -6.07 -9.80 6.11
CA THR A 150 -4.80 -10.31 6.59
C THR A 150 -3.63 -9.71 5.82
N GLN A 151 -3.66 -9.73 4.49
CA GLN A 151 -2.55 -9.31 3.65
C GLN A 151 -2.98 -8.50 2.43
N TRP A 152 -2.05 -7.69 1.93
CA TRP A 152 -2.21 -6.98 0.67
C TRP A 152 -1.90 -7.90 -0.49
N ARG A 153 -2.68 -7.81 -1.56
CA ARG A 153 -2.46 -8.52 -2.82
C ARG A 153 -2.55 -7.54 -3.97
N TRP A 154 -1.61 -7.61 -4.89
CA TRP A 154 -1.72 -6.88 -6.15
C TRP A 154 -2.92 -7.38 -6.94
N GLN A 155 -3.64 -6.47 -7.58
CA GLN A 155 -4.84 -6.76 -8.36
C GLN A 155 -4.67 -6.41 -9.83
N ASN A 156 -4.28 -5.16 -10.11
CA ASN A 156 -4.06 -4.69 -11.46
C ASN A 156 -3.13 -3.47 -11.47
N GLY A 157 -2.77 -3.03 -12.67
CA GLY A 157 -2.12 -1.75 -12.84
C GLY A 157 -2.35 -1.15 -14.22
N GLN A 158 -2.00 0.12 -14.36
CA GLN A 158 -2.11 0.87 -15.60
C GLN A 158 -0.94 1.84 -15.72
N ARG A 159 -0.47 2.05 -16.94
CA ARG A 159 0.52 3.07 -17.30
C ARG A 159 -0.10 4.06 -18.28
N LEU A 160 -0.12 5.33 -17.89
CA LEU A 160 -0.28 6.46 -18.79
C LEU A 160 1.10 6.92 -19.25
N THR A 161 1.29 7.09 -20.55
CA THR A 161 2.52 7.64 -21.14
C THR A 161 2.19 8.88 -21.93
N LYS A 162 2.87 9.98 -21.61
CA LYS A 162 2.83 11.23 -22.38
C LYS A 162 4.21 11.46 -23.00
N ALA A 163 4.28 11.34 -24.31
CA ALA A 163 5.51 11.57 -25.07
C ALA A 163 5.36 12.82 -25.94
N PRO A 164 6.37 13.70 -26.03
CA PRO A 164 6.31 14.89 -26.86
C PRO A 164 5.97 14.54 -28.32
N GLY A 165 5.00 15.25 -28.90
CA GLY A 165 4.57 15.05 -30.29
C GLY A 165 3.77 13.77 -30.56
N GLN A 166 3.36 13.04 -29.51
CA GLN A 166 2.54 11.83 -29.61
C GLN A 166 1.26 11.99 -28.78
N ASN A 167 0.24 11.20 -29.12
CA ASN A 167 -0.97 11.11 -28.31
C ASN A 167 -0.68 10.41 -26.97
N ASP A 168 -1.44 10.79 -25.94
CA ASP A 168 -1.42 10.12 -24.65
C ASP A 168 -1.79 8.63 -24.83
N ALA A 169 -0.94 7.74 -24.32
CA ALA A 169 -1.11 6.29 -24.45
C ALA A 169 -1.40 5.66 -23.10
N MET A 170 -2.44 4.82 -23.05
CA MET A 170 -2.81 4.04 -21.87
C MET A 170 -2.58 2.56 -22.13
N ALA A 171 -1.88 1.89 -21.22
CA ALA A 171 -1.64 0.46 -21.27
C ALA A 171 -1.94 -0.18 -19.91
N ALA A 172 -2.59 -1.35 -19.91
CA ALA A 172 -2.69 -2.17 -18.70
C ALA A 172 -1.29 -2.74 -18.37
N LEU A 173 -0.96 -2.80 -17.08
CA LEU A 173 0.25 -3.44 -16.60
C LEU A 173 -0.05 -4.87 -16.17
N THR A 174 0.70 -5.81 -16.70
CA THR A 174 0.67 -7.20 -16.27
C THR A 174 1.46 -7.40 -14.98
N LEU A 175 1.14 -8.45 -14.22
CA LEU A 175 1.96 -8.81 -13.06
C LEU A 175 3.42 -9.09 -13.44
N ALA A 176 3.67 -9.66 -14.62
CA ALA A 176 5.02 -9.91 -15.11
C ALA A 176 5.83 -8.62 -15.28
N GLU A 177 5.21 -7.57 -15.82
CA GLU A 177 5.85 -6.26 -15.95
C GLU A 177 6.09 -5.60 -14.59
N VAL A 178 5.13 -5.70 -13.66
CA VAL A 178 5.27 -5.12 -12.32
C VAL A 178 6.32 -5.88 -11.50
N SER A 179 6.35 -7.21 -11.58
CA SER A 179 7.31 -8.06 -10.85
C SER A 179 8.71 -8.10 -11.47
N ALA A 180 8.90 -7.54 -12.67
CA ALA A 180 10.21 -7.44 -13.27
C ALA A 180 11.18 -6.63 -12.39
N PRO A 181 12.48 -6.97 -12.39
CA PRO A 181 13.48 -6.20 -11.68
C PRO A 181 13.64 -4.80 -12.31
N GLY A 182 14.36 -3.95 -11.59
CA GLY A 182 14.75 -2.65 -12.10
C GLY A 182 15.60 -2.78 -13.37
N PRO A 183 15.63 -1.74 -14.22
CA PRO A 183 15.05 -0.42 -13.96
C PRO A 183 13.65 -0.21 -14.59
N LYS A 184 13.14 -1.19 -15.35
CA LYS A 184 11.86 -1.11 -16.07
C LYS A 184 10.67 -1.65 -15.28
N GLY A 185 10.89 -2.59 -14.37
CA GLY A 185 9.83 -3.14 -13.52
C GLY A 185 9.65 -2.39 -12.21
N PHE A 186 8.75 -2.89 -11.38
CA PHE A 186 8.27 -2.28 -10.13
C PHE A 186 8.26 -3.30 -8.98
N ALA A 187 9.19 -4.26 -8.99
CA ALA A 187 9.15 -5.39 -8.05
C ALA A 187 9.09 -4.96 -6.59
N GLY A 188 9.79 -3.87 -6.22
CA GLY A 188 9.73 -3.32 -4.86
C GLY A 188 8.38 -2.69 -4.46
N CYS A 189 7.46 -2.52 -5.41
CA CYS A 189 6.10 -2.03 -5.16
C CYS A 189 5.10 -3.18 -4.97
N LEU A 190 5.53 -4.45 -5.07
CA LEU A 190 4.66 -5.58 -4.75
C LEU A 190 4.68 -5.86 -3.24
N PRO A 191 3.59 -6.41 -2.69
CA PRO A 191 3.59 -6.90 -1.31
C PRO A 191 4.65 -8.00 -1.16
N SER A 192 5.43 -7.92 -0.10
CA SER A 192 6.40 -8.92 0.34
C SER A 192 5.74 -10.11 1.03
#